data_AF-A0A2H0WCL1-F1
#
_entry.id   AF-A0A2H0WCL1-F1
#
_cell.length_a   1.000
_cell.length_b   1.000
_cell.length_c   1.000
_cell.angle_alpha   90.00
_cell.angle_beta   90.00
_cell.angle_gamma   90.00
#
_symmetry.space_group_name_H-M   'P 1'
#
loop_
_entity.id
_entity.type
_entity.pdbx_description
1 polymer ?
#
loop_
_entity_poly.entity_id
_entity_poly.type
_entity_poly.pdbx_seq_one_letter_code
_entity_poly.pdbx_strand_id
1 'polypeptide(L)'
;MCNLLPPFPLTLFENFSYGKNPNLKSGSNIESEHGSIVLFLKNYLPAVEGNAGDLLTYQLCCRVVRDFGLSKNEALELLLEHWNPRCQPPWEVDALNEKLENALAYGNGPIAKENEPWNEIISLEDHLVPEFPRNIFPTEIEQFADQLSKAAEVPYDLVGMLLLAAISTASQGKYFIKVSSVFAEPNPLWVLAVLEPGNRKSYIFKTLFSPIFEYESKLQQEATPEIRKNGARIKSIEAQISALRKRIGADPGKDSDLFAQIDQLEISKPEKVFLPRIVVSDVTPEKLASVMAENDSTLSLLSDEGGFFENIGGRYSKGVPNFDLFLQSYSRSPVRVDRKNTLEPVQMNEPCLTIGATVQPAVLSKLSDRPEFKTIGLLSRFIYTIPRSPLGFRTGVEYEIEPKLLSSYSAMIENILTSSPINEVWTK
;
A
#
# COMPACT_ATOMS: atom_id res chain seq x y z
N MET A 1 23.75 9.88 -32.23
CA MET A 1 23.21 11.22 -32.48
C MET A 1 21.70 11.14 -32.41
N CYS A 2 21.13 11.58 -31.29
CA CYS A 2 19.72 11.88 -31.17
C CYS A 2 19.38 13.06 -32.08
N ASN A 3 18.22 13.04 -32.73
CA ASN A 3 17.45 14.24 -32.97
C ASN A 3 15.99 13.97 -32.61
N LEU A 4 15.62 14.63 -31.51
CA LEU A 4 14.33 14.64 -30.86
C LEU A 4 13.34 15.46 -31.71
N LEU A 5 12.18 14.90 -32.01
CA LEU A 5 10.96 15.68 -32.17
C LEU A 5 10.32 15.80 -30.77
N PRO A 6 9.85 16.99 -30.35
CA PRO A 6 9.26 17.15 -29.03
C PRO A 6 7.89 16.43 -28.98
N PRO A 7 7.57 15.69 -27.91
CA PRO A 7 6.22 15.21 -27.70
C PRO A 7 5.33 16.38 -27.29
N PHE A 8 4.25 16.60 -28.05
CA PHE A 8 3.12 17.42 -27.61
C PHE A 8 2.54 16.83 -26.31
N PRO A 9 2.21 17.65 -25.30
CA PRO A 9 1.69 17.15 -24.04
C PRO A 9 0.26 16.63 -24.21
N LEU A 10 0.06 15.34 -23.97
CA LEU A 10 -1.24 14.65 -23.83
C LEU A 10 -1.98 15.01 -22.53
N THR A 11 -1.72 16.18 -21.93
CA THR A 11 -2.22 16.57 -20.60
C THR A 11 -3.12 17.81 -20.65
N LEU A 12 -4.21 17.76 -21.43
CA LEU A 12 -5.27 18.79 -21.33
C LEU A 12 -6.69 18.30 -21.62
N PHE A 13 -6.94 16.99 -21.66
CA PHE A 13 -8.28 16.43 -21.92
C PHE A 13 -8.84 15.49 -20.85
N GLU A 14 -8.15 15.32 -19.72
CA GLU A 14 -8.70 14.66 -18.55
C GLU A 14 -8.67 15.65 -17.39
N ASN A 15 -9.79 16.38 -17.19
CA ASN A 15 -10.25 16.99 -15.94
C ASN A 15 -11.19 18.16 -16.23
N PHE A 16 -12.47 17.85 -16.49
CA PHE A 16 -13.57 18.74 -16.11
C PHE A 16 -14.67 17.89 -15.49
N SER A 17 -14.42 17.46 -14.25
CA SER A 17 -15.44 16.97 -13.35
C SER A 17 -16.29 18.16 -12.92
N TYR A 18 -17.58 18.19 -13.30
CA TYR A 18 -18.51 19.20 -12.80
C TYR A 18 -18.73 19.02 -11.30
N GLY A 19 -18.12 19.90 -10.50
CA GLY A 19 -18.51 20.11 -9.12
C GLY A 19 -19.86 20.86 -9.06
N LYS A 20 -20.82 20.31 -8.33
CA LYS A 20 -22.06 21.02 -7.97
C LYS A 20 -21.72 22.29 -7.19
N ASN A 21 -22.19 23.44 -7.68
CA ASN A 21 -22.23 24.69 -6.92
C ASN A 21 -23.49 24.69 -6.03
N PRO A 22 -23.40 24.80 -4.69
CA PRO A 22 -24.51 24.52 -3.78
C PRO A 22 -25.53 25.66 -3.59
N ASN A 23 -25.65 26.62 -4.51
CA ASN A 23 -26.55 27.78 -4.34
C ASN A 23 -27.37 28.14 -5.59
N LEU A 24 -28.31 27.30 -5.99
CA LEU A 24 -29.39 27.70 -6.90
C LEU A 24 -30.75 27.39 -6.26
N LYS A 25 -31.39 28.45 -5.77
CA LYS A 25 -32.77 28.45 -5.31
C LYS A 25 -33.72 28.29 -6.50
N SER A 26 -34.80 27.57 -6.26
CA SER A 26 -35.93 27.36 -7.17
C SER A 26 -36.53 28.69 -7.66
N GLY A 27 -36.53 28.91 -8.97
CA GLY A 27 -37.22 30.03 -9.62
C GLY A 27 -37.10 30.00 -11.15
N SER A 28 -38.26 30.04 -11.82
CA SER A 28 -38.52 30.34 -13.25
C SER A 28 -37.78 29.54 -14.33
N ASN A 29 -38.57 28.75 -15.06
CA ASN A 29 -38.20 27.56 -15.82
C ASN A 29 -37.91 27.81 -17.32
N ILE A 30 -37.29 28.94 -17.69
CA ILE A 30 -36.94 29.23 -19.11
C ILE A 30 -35.53 29.84 -19.26
N GLU A 31 -35.00 30.56 -18.26
CA GLU A 31 -33.63 31.11 -18.31
C GLU A 31 -32.52 30.10 -17.96
N SER A 32 -32.86 28.90 -17.47
CA SER A 32 -31.87 27.92 -16.98
C SER A 32 -31.35 26.93 -18.03
N GLU A 33 -32.05 26.70 -19.14
CA GLU A 33 -31.64 25.68 -20.13
C GLU A 33 -30.40 26.11 -20.95
N HIS A 34 -30.29 27.38 -21.30
CA HIS A 34 -29.17 27.85 -22.13
C HIS A 34 -27.92 28.28 -21.33
N GLY A 35 -28.02 28.46 -20.00
CA GLY A 35 -26.90 28.98 -19.19
C GLY A 35 -25.61 28.16 -19.30
N SER A 36 -25.73 26.82 -19.27
CA SER A 36 -24.61 25.89 -19.43
C SER A 36 -24.00 25.94 -20.84
N ILE A 37 -24.85 26.12 -21.86
CA ILE A 37 -24.45 26.19 -23.27
C ILE A 37 -23.72 27.51 -23.53
N VAL A 38 -24.24 28.62 -23.04
CA VAL A 38 -23.60 29.94 -23.14
C VAL A 38 -22.23 29.93 -22.48
N LEU A 39 -22.11 29.31 -21.30
CA LEU A 39 -20.83 29.19 -20.59
C LEU A 39 -19.83 28.31 -21.38
N PHE A 40 -20.32 27.22 -21.99
CA PHE A 40 -19.51 26.39 -22.88
C PHE A 40 -19.03 27.19 -24.10
N LEU A 41 -19.92 27.90 -24.79
CA LEU A 41 -19.60 28.71 -25.97
C LEU A 41 -18.58 29.81 -25.69
N LYS A 42 -18.70 30.48 -24.53
CA LYS A 42 -17.74 31.53 -24.10
C LYS A 42 -16.34 30.98 -23.81
N ASN A 43 -16.23 29.71 -23.41
CA ASN A 43 -14.96 29.05 -23.10
C ASN A 43 -14.40 28.23 -24.27
N TYR A 44 -15.19 27.99 -25.31
CA TYR A 44 -14.70 27.31 -26.52
C TYR A 44 -13.70 28.19 -27.27
N LEU A 45 -12.70 27.56 -27.88
CA LEU A 45 -11.66 28.26 -28.65
C LEU A 45 -12.28 29.03 -29.83
N PRO A 46 -11.87 30.29 -30.10
CA PRO A 46 -12.34 31.01 -31.27
C PRO A 46 -11.67 30.50 -32.56
N ALA A 47 -12.37 30.62 -33.69
CA ALA A 47 -11.78 30.35 -35.00
C ALA A 47 -10.88 31.50 -35.45
N VAL A 48 -9.66 31.18 -35.90
CA VAL A 48 -8.71 32.15 -36.44
C VAL A 48 -8.27 31.69 -37.84
N GLU A 49 -8.33 32.60 -38.81
CA GLU A 49 -7.94 32.34 -40.20
C GLU A 49 -6.48 31.87 -40.28
N GLY A 50 -6.22 30.86 -41.09
CA GLY A 50 -4.90 30.22 -41.20
C GLY A 50 -4.58 29.21 -40.08
N ASN A 51 -5.45 29.04 -39.08
CA ASN A 51 -5.24 28.10 -37.96
C ASN A 51 -6.40 27.11 -37.80
N ALA A 52 -6.71 26.38 -38.88
CA ALA A 52 -7.76 25.34 -38.92
C ALA A 52 -9.16 25.79 -38.44
N GLY A 53 -9.47 27.10 -38.56
CA GLY A 53 -10.74 27.69 -38.10
C GLY A 53 -11.99 27.00 -38.65
N ASP A 54 -11.96 26.53 -39.89
CA ASP A 54 -13.06 25.81 -40.54
C ASP A 54 -13.41 24.49 -39.86
N LEU A 55 -12.39 23.70 -39.50
CA LEU A 55 -12.57 22.40 -38.86
C LEU A 55 -13.09 22.59 -37.43
N LEU A 56 -12.51 23.55 -36.70
CA LEU A 56 -12.90 23.89 -35.35
C LEU A 56 -14.36 24.37 -35.28
N THR A 57 -14.76 25.20 -36.24
CA THR A 57 -16.14 25.69 -36.37
C THR A 57 -17.10 24.54 -36.64
N TYR A 58 -16.75 23.63 -37.56
CA TYR A 58 -17.57 22.46 -37.85
C TYR A 58 -17.74 21.54 -36.63
N GLN A 59 -16.68 21.30 -35.86
CA GLN A 59 -16.74 20.51 -34.63
C GLN A 59 -17.64 21.16 -33.57
N LEU A 60 -17.53 22.47 -33.42
CA LEU A 60 -18.41 23.23 -32.53
C LEU A 60 -19.88 23.13 -32.97
N CYS A 61 -20.15 23.31 -34.28
CA CYS A 61 -21.48 23.15 -34.87
C CYS A 61 -22.07 21.77 -34.59
N CYS A 62 -21.27 20.69 -34.76
CA CYS A 62 -21.69 19.34 -34.39
C CYS A 62 -22.09 19.24 -32.92
N ARG A 63 -21.30 19.80 -32.02
CA ARG A 63 -21.56 19.75 -30.57
C ARG A 63 -22.84 20.48 -30.18
N VAL A 64 -23.10 21.67 -30.75
CA VAL A 64 -24.30 22.43 -30.40
C VAL A 64 -25.59 21.82 -30.95
N VAL A 65 -25.60 21.30 -32.18
CA VAL A 65 -26.82 20.74 -32.78
C VAL A 65 -27.04 19.27 -32.46
N ARG A 66 -25.97 18.49 -32.21
CA ARG A 66 -26.06 17.05 -31.93
C ARG A 66 -25.95 16.75 -30.45
N ASP A 67 -24.90 17.21 -29.76
CA ASP A 67 -24.70 16.86 -28.34
C ASP A 67 -25.65 17.64 -27.42
N PHE A 68 -25.82 18.95 -27.68
CA PHE A 68 -26.77 19.79 -26.93
C PHE A 68 -28.19 19.78 -27.51
N GLY A 69 -28.39 19.16 -28.67
CA GLY A 69 -29.72 18.99 -29.28
C GLY A 69 -30.44 20.29 -29.68
N LEU A 70 -29.70 21.40 -29.88
CA LEU A 70 -30.29 22.68 -30.26
C LEU A 70 -30.85 22.62 -31.69
N SER A 71 -31.95 23.35 -31.91
CA SER A 71 -32.39 23.61 -33.27
C SER A 71 -31.37 24.45 -34.01
N LYS A 72 -31.36 24.36 -35.35
CA LYS A 72 -30.44 25.14 -36.21
C LYS A 72 -30.51 26.64 -35.90
N ASN A 73 -31.71 27.16 -35.69
CA ASN A 73 -31.92 28.59 -35.43
C ASN A 73 -31.40 29.01 -34.06
N GLU A 74 -31.66 28.23 -33.01
CA GLU A 74 -31.13 28.49 -31.66
C GLU A 74 -29.60 28.40 -31.62
N ALA A 75 -29.03 27.39 -32.30
CA ALA A 75 -27.59 27.24 -32.40
C ALA A 75 -26.93 28.41 -33.14
N LEU A 76 -27.54 28.88 -34.24
CA LEU A 76 -27.04 30.02 -35.01
C LEU A 76 -27.05 31.30 -34.16
N GLU A 77 -28.15 31.58 -33.46
CA GLU A 77 -28.28 32.76 -32.59
C GLU A 77 -27.22 32.76 -31.47
N LEU A 78 -27.10 31.65 -30.74
CA LEU A 78 -26.15 31.55 -29.63
C LEU A 78 -24.68 31.59 -30.09
N LEU A 79 -24.36 31.00 -31.25
CA LEU A 79 -23.01 31.07 -31.81
C LEU A 79 -22.66 32.50 -32.23
N LEU A 80 -23.59 33.19 -32.91
CA LEU A 80 -23.39 34.59 -33.33
C LEU A 80 -23.22 35.53 -32.14
N GLU A 81 -23.96 35.30 -31.04
CA GLU A 81 -23.92 36.18 -29.88
C GLU A 81 -22.72 35.91 -28.95
N HIS A 82 -22.38 34.64 -28.70
CA HIS A 82 -21.48 34.28 -27.60
C HIS A 82 -20.12 33.70 -28.02
N TRP A 83 -19.96 33.26 -29.26
CA TRP A 83 -18.71 32.66 -29.74
C TRP A 83 -18.10 33.44 -30.92
N ASN A 84 -18.89 33.76 -31.94
CA ASN A 84 -18.44 34.42 -33.17
C ASN A 84 -17.71 35.77 -32.96
N PRO A 85 -18.09 36.64 -32.00
CA PRO A 85 -17.40 37.92 -31.79
C PRO A 85 -15.92 37.78 -31.39
N ARG A 86 -15.49 36.58 -30.99
CA ARG A 86 -14.10 36.28 -30.64
C ARG A 86 -13.29 35.69 -31.81
N CYS A 87 -13.95 35.36 -32.93
CA CYS A 87 -13.32 34.81 -34.12
C CYS A 87 -12.62 35.89 -34.95
N GLN A 88 -11.59 35.50 -35.71
CA GLN A 88 -10.77 36.41 -36.51
C GLN A 88 -10.53 35.83 -37.92
N PRO A 89 -11.20 36.36 -38.98
CA PRO A 89 -12.33 37.29 -38.89
C PRO A 89 -13.58 36.63 -38.28
N PRO A 90 -14.55 37.42 -37.77
CA PRO A 90 -15.86 36.90 -37.46
C PRO A 90 -16.48 36.22 -38.68
N TRP A 91 -17.19 35.11 -38.45
CA TRP A 91 -17.94 34.40 -39.48
C TRP A 91 -19.13 35.23 -39.96
N GLU A 92 -19.33 35.23 -41.27
CA GLU A 92 -20.57 35.70 -41.89
C GLU A 92 -21.72 34.74 -41.56
N VAL A 93 -22.92 35.30 -41.41
CA VAL A 93 -24.11 34.56 -40.97
C VAL A 93 -24.40 33.36 -41.89
N ASP A 94 -24.34 33.57 -43.20
CA ASP A 94 -24.64 32.52 -44.19
C ASP A 94 -23.61 31.39 -44.15
N ALA A 95 -22.33 31.73 -43.98
CA ALA A 95 -21.25 30.74 -43.89
C ALA A 95 -21.35 29.90 -42.60
N LEU A 96 -21.71 30.52 -41.48
CA LEU A 96 -21.93 29.80 -40.23
C LEU A 96 -23.19 28.92 -40.26
N ASN A 97 -24.25 29.40 -40.92
CA ASN A 97 -25.46 28.62 -41.17
C ASN A 97 -25.14 27.39 -42.04
N GLU A 98 -24.30 27.53 -43.07
CA GLU A 98 -23.85 26.40 -43.88
C GLU A 98 -23.06 25.37 -43.04
N LYS A 99 -22.23 25.79 -42.09
CA LYS A 99 -21.53 24.87 -41.17
C LYS A 99 -22.49 24.10 -40.27
N LEU A 100 -23.56 24.74 -39.78
CA LEU A 100 -24.61 24.08 -39.01
C LEU A 100 -25.41 23.09 -39.86
N GLU A 101 -25.71 23.42 -41.12
CA GLU A 101 -26.36 22.52 -42.06
C GLU A 101 -25.50 21.30 -42.36
N ASN A 102 -24.21 21.50 -42.62
CA ASN A 102 -23.25 20.43 -42.81
C ASN A 102 -23.14 19.54 -41.56
N ALA A 103 -23.14 20.13 -40.36
CA ALA A 103 -23.10 19.36 -39.10
C ALA A 103 -24.35 18.49 -38.92
N LEU A 104 -25.53 18.99 -39.29
CA LEU A 104 -26.78 18.23 -39.29
C LEU A 104 -26.82 17.15 -40.39
N ALA A 105 -26.24 17.40 -41.56
CA ALA A 105 -26.26 16.46 -42.69
C ALA A 105 -25.20 15.35 -42.59
N TYR A 106 -23.97 15.67 -42.14
CA TYR A 106 -22.80 14.80 -42.27
C TYR A 106 -22.13 14.40 -40.94
N GLY A 107 -22.61 14.89 -39.80
CA GLY A 107 -22.11 14.45 -38.49
C GLY A 107 -22.41 12.96 -38.22
N ASN A 108 -21.45 12.25 -37.63
CA ASN A 108 -21.56 10.80 -37.37
C ASN A 108 -22.06 10.44 -35.95
N GLY A 109 -22.41 11.42 -35.10
CA GLY A 109 -22.98 11.19 -33.76
C GLY A 109 -24.51 11.23 -33.74
N PRO A 110 -25.19 10.52 -32.81
CA PRO A 110 -26.65 10.61 -32.67
C PRO A 110 -27.06 12.06 -32.35
N ILE A 111 -28.15 12.54 -32.96
CA ILE A 111 -28.74 13.84 -32.60
C ILE A 111 -29.44 13.60 -31.26
N ALA A 112 -28.92 14.18 -30.18
CA ALA A 112 -29.49 14.01 -28.85
C ALA A 112 -30.83 14.77 -28.76
N LYS A 113 -31.89 14.12 -29.24
CA LYS A 113 -33.25 14.33 -28.77
C LYS A 113 -33.90 12.96 -28.58
N GLU A 114 -33.39 12.24 -27.60
CA GLU A 114 -34.19 11.38 -26.74
C GLU A 114 -33.60 11.53 -25.34
N ASN A 115 -34.47 11.76 -24.35
CA ASN A 115 -34.10 11.72 -22.95
C ASN A 115 -33.52 10.32 -22.67
N GLU A 116 -32.21 10.12 -22.79
CA GLU A 116 -31.60 8.97 -22.14
C GLU A 116 -31.91 9.17 -20.65
N PRO A 117 -32.73 8.31 -20.04
CA PRO A 117 -32.96 8.39 -18.61
C PRO A 117 -31.58 8.29 -17.97
N TRP A 118 -31.31 9.17 -17.00
CA TRP A 118 -30.10 9.07 -16.19
C TRP A 118 -29.90 7.61 -15.81
N ASN A 119 -28.67 7.11 -16.01
CA ASN A 119 -28.29 5.82 -15.44
C ASN A 119 -28.73 5.80 -13.97
N GLU A 120 -29.16 4.64 -13.51
CA GLU A 120 -29.58 4.45 -12.12
C GLU A 120 -28.54 5.08 -11.20
N ILE A 121 -28.98 5.92 -10.26
CA ILE A 121 -28.07 6.68 -9.41
C ILE A 121 -27.20 5.68 -8.65
N ILE A 122 -25.93 5.59 -9.05
CA ILE A 122 -24.97 4.71 -8.39
C ILE A 122 -24.60 5.38 -7.07
N SER A 123 -24.79 4.68 -5.96
CA SER A 123 -24.32 5.15 -4.66
C SER A 123 -22.80 5.29 -4.71
N LEU A 124 -22.28 6.43 -4.21
CA LEU A 124 -20.83 6.61 -4.02
C LEU A 124 -20.25 5.63 -2.99
N GLU A 125 -21.11 4.92 -2.26
CA GLU A 125 -20.75 3.90 -1.28
C GLU A 125 -20.69 2.49 -1.92
N ASP A 126 -21.38 2.26 -3.04
CA ASP A 126 -21.47 0.96 -3.71
C ASP A 126 -20.53 0.89 -4.93
N HIS A 127 -19.23 0.80 -4.66
CA HIS A 127 -18.29 0.43 -5.71
C HIS A 127 -18.29 -1.10 -5.89
N LEU A 128 -18.67 -1.55 -7.09
CA LEU A 128 -18.35 -2.89 -7.59
C LEU A 128 -16.83 -2.96 -7.79
N VAL A 129 -16.11 -3.34 -6.74
CA VAL A 129 -14.67 -3.63 -6.82
C VAL A 129 -14.45 -5.02 -7.44
N PRO A 130 -13.33 -5.23 -8.16
CA PRO A 130 -12.99 -6.55 -8.66
C PRO A 130 -12.94 -7.58 -7.53
N GLU A 131 -13.40 -8.80 -7.80
CA GLU A 131 -13.24 -9.91 -6.86
C GLU A 131 -11.75 -10.25 -6.68
N PHE A 132 -11.41 -10.73 -5.49
CA PHE A 132 -10.07 -11.22 -5.24
C PHE A 132 -9.74 -12.40 -6.17
N PRO A 133 -8.55 -12.40 -6.80
CA PRO A 133 -8.21 -13.41 -7.78
C PRO A 133 -8.14 -14.81 -7.15
N ARG A 134 -8.73 -15.78 -7.85
CA ARG A 134 -8.76 -17.20 -7.47
C ARG A 134 -7.72 -17.99 -8.26
N ASN A 135 -7.28 -19.11 -7.71
CA ASN A 135 -6.27 -19.99 -8.31
C ASN A 135 -4.91 -19.30 -8.53
N ILE A 136 -4.55 -18.40 -7.61
CA ILE A 136 -3.22 -17.75 -7.60
C ILE A 136 -2.20 -18.52 -6.75
N PHE A 137 -2.69 -19.40 -5.87
CA PHE A 137 -1.85 -20.26 -5.04
C PHE A 137 -1.67 -21.64 -5.70
N PRO A 138 -0.63 -22.39 -5.31
CA PRO A 138 -0.53 -23.81 -5.66
C PRO A 138 -1.80 -24.56 -5.26
N THR A 139 -2.19 -25.58 -6.04
CA THR A 139 -3.50 -26.24 -5.95
C THR A 139 -3.90 -26.64 -4.53
N GLU A 140 -3.01 -27.28 -3.76
CA GLU A 140 -3.32 -27.70 -2.38
C GLU A 140 -3.56 -26.50 -1.44
N ILE A 141 -2.83 -25.40 -1.64
CA ILE A 141 -2.96 -24.18 -0.84
C ILE A 141 -4.22 -23.41 -1.23
N GLU A 142 -4.57 -23.37 -2.50
CA GLU A 142 -5.83 -22.78 -2.98
C GLU A 142 -7.04 -23.54 -2.39
N GLN A 143 -6.98 -24.88 -2.39
CA GLN A 143 -8.01 -25.72 -1.78
C GLN A 143 -8.11 -25.47 -0.27
N PHE A 144 -6.97 -25.42 0.43
CA PHE A 144 -6.95 -25.09 1.85
C PHE A 144 -7.57 -23.72 2.12
N ALA A 145 -7.19 -22.69 1.36
CA ALA A 145 -7.70 -21.33 1.51
C ALA A 145 -9.22 -21.26 1.30
N ASP A 146 -9.73 -21.94 0.27
CA ASP A 146 -11.16 -22.02 -0.03
C ASP A 146 -11.94 -22.74 1.08
N GLN A 147 -11.44 -23.88 1.55
CA GLN A 147 -12.07 -24.62 2.64
C GLN A 147 -12.04 -23.84 3.95
N LEU A 148 -10.94 -23.16 4.26
CA LEU A 148 -10.83 -22.30 5.45
C LEU A 148 -11.79 -21.11 5.37
N SER A 149 -11.91 -20.47 4.20
CA SER A 149 -12.86 -19.37 3.98
C SER A 149 -14.31 -19.83 4.19
N LYS A 150 -14.68 -21.01 3.68
CA LYS A 150 -16.01 -21.62 3.84
C LYS A 150 -16.28 -22.03 5.29
N ALA A 151 -15.37 -22.77 5.92
CA ALA A 151 -15.46 -23.21 7.31
C ALA A 151 -15.61 -22.05 8.30
N ALA A 152 -14.83 -20.99 8.09
CA ALA A 152 -14.90 -19.83 8.94
C ALA A 152 -15.97 -18.82 8.53
N GLU A 153 -16.67 -19.02 7.41
CA GLU A 153 -17.62 -18.07 6.80
C GLU A 153 -17.06 -16.64 6.79
N VAL A 154 -15.87 -16.50 6.22
CA VAL A 154 -15.15 -15.25 6.01
C VAL A 154 -14.90 -15.01 4.53
N PRO A 155 -14.70 -13.76 4.09
CA PRO A 155 -14.31 -13.48 2.71
C PRO A 155 -12.99 -14.18 2.36
N TYR A 156 -12.93 -14.74 1.15
CA TYR A 156 -11.73 -15.41 0.64
C TYR A 156 -10.52 -14.46 0.63
N ASP A 157 -10.75 -13.18 0.30
CA ASP A 157 -9.77 -12.11 0.27
C ASP A 157 -8.97 -12.00 1.58
N LEU A 158 -9.65 -12.15 2.73
CA LEU A 158 -9.01 -12.10 4.04
C LEU A 158 -8.02 -13.27 4.19
N VAL A 159 -8.42 -14.46 3.77
CA VAL A 159 -7.59 -15.68 3.83
C VAL A 159 -6.40 -15.55 2.87
N GLY A 160 -6.66 -15.17 1.62
CA GLY A 160 -5.62 -15.00 0.60
C GLY A 160 -4.57 -13.96 0.99
N MET A 161 -5.00 -12.81 1.52
CA MET A 161 -4.09 -11.74 1.95
C MET A 161 -3.21 -12.16 3.14
N LEU A 162 -3.79 -12.83 4.14
CA LEU A 162 -3.02 -13.32 5.28
C LEU A 162 -2.10 -14.50 4.92
N LEU A 163 -2.48 -15.33 3.94
CA LEU A 163 -1.61 -16.35 3.37
C LEU A 163 -0.37 -15.73 2.71
N LEU A 164 -0.53 -14.65 1.93
CA LEU A 164 0.60 -13.93 1.35
C LEU A 164 1.55 -13.40 2.44
N ALA A 165 1.02 -12.86 3.53
CA ALA A 165 1.83 -12.41 4.66
C ALA A 165 2.55 -13.57 5.38
N ALA A 166 1.93 -14.74 5.51
CA ALA A 166 2.56 -15.93 6.08
C ALA A 166 3.68 -16.48 5.18
N ILE A 167 3.46 -16.57 3.87
CA ILE A 167 4.48 -16.99 2.90
C ILE A 167 5.63 -15.98 2.87
N SER A 168 5.34 -14.68 2.87
CA SER A 168 6.34 -13.61 2.98
C SER A 168 7.15 -13.75 4.27
N THR A 169 6.51 -13.99 5.41
CA THR A 169 7.19 -14.20 6.70
C THR A 169 8.14 -15.40 6.67
N ALA A 170 7.74 -16.49 6.02
CA ALA A 170 8.58 -17.68 5.92
C ALA A 170 9.76 -17.50 4.95
N SER A 171 9.57 -16.75 3.87
CA SER A 171 10.51 -16.62 2.74
C SER A 171 11.37 -15.36 2.75
N GLN A 172 11.01 -14.34 3.54
CA GLN A 172 11.75 -13.08 3.64
C GLN A 172 13.21 -13.33 4.05
N GLY A 173 14.10 -12.45 3.59
CA GLY A 173 15.54 -12.58 3.83
C GLY A 173 16.23 -13.67 2.98
N LYS A 174 15.50 -14.67 2.46
CA LYS A 174 16.07 -15.83 1.76
C LYS A 174 15.98 -15.76 0.24
N TYR A 175 14.86 -15.22 -0.26
CA TYR A 175 14.55 -15.22 -1.69
C TYR A 175 14.42 -13.79 -2.23
N PHE A 176 14.86 -13.61 -3.48
CA PHE A 176 14.66 -12.39 -4.26
C PHE A 176 13.93 -12.73 -5.55
N ILE A 177 13.02 -11.85 -5.95
CA ILE A 177 12.25 -12.02 -7.19
C ILE A 177 13.01 -11.33 -8.31
N LYS A 178 13.57 -12.11 -9.24
CA LYS A 178 14.25 -11.57 -10.41
C LYS A 178 13.24 -11.06 -11.42
N VAL A 179 13.11 -9.74 -11.55
CA VAL A 179 12.19 -9.09 -12.50
C VAL A 179 12.84 -8.96 -13.88
N SER A 180 14.14 -8.68 -13.93
CA SER A 180 14.92 -8.62 -15.16
C SER A 180 16.36 -9.12 -14.94
N SER A 181 17.20 -9.07 -15.98
CA SER A 181 18.62 -9.40 -15.85
C SER A 181 19.40 -8.50 -14.90
N VAL A 182 18.93 -7.27 -14.66
CA VAL A 182 19.62 -6.24 -13.85
C VAL A 182 18.83 -5.81 -12.61
N PHE A 183 17.59 -6.27 -12.46
CA PHE A 183 16.69 -5.82 -11.41
C PHE A 183 16.04 -7.02 -10.71
N ALA A 184 16.20 -7.06 -9.39
CA ALA A 184 15.55 -8.02 -8.50
C ALA A 184 14.89 -7.25 -7.37
N GLU A 185 13.68 -7.68 -6.99
CA GLU A 185 12.94 -7.10 -5.88
C GLU A 185 13.00 -8.01 -4.65
N PRO A 186 13.11 -7.41 -3.45
CA PRO A 186 13.02 -8.17 -2.22
C PRO A 186 11.58 -8.63 -1.97
N ASN A 187 11.41 -9.68 -1.16
CA ASN A 187 10.08 -10.24 -0.83
C ASN A 187 9.56 -9.98 0.60
N PRO A 188 9.67 -8.79 1.21
CA PRO A 188 8.82 -8.42 2.34
C PRO A 188 7.52 -7.80 1.84
N LEU A 189 6.41 -8.55 1.92
CA LEU A 189 5.09 -8.04 1.61
C LEU A 189 4.50 -7.28 2.79
N TRP A 190 3.86 -6.15 2.49
CA TRP A 190 3.08 -5.38 3.44
C TRP A 190 1.62 -5.52 3.06
N VAL A 191 0.85 -6.20 3.89
CA VAL A 191 -0.53 -6.59 3.61
C VAL A 191 -1.44 -6.04 4.69
N LEU A 192 -2.53 -5.39 4.27
CA LEU A 192 -3.54 -4.85 5.15
C LEU A 192 -4.95 -5.28 4.73
N ALA A 193 -5.59 -6.11 5.56
CA ALA A 193 -6.99 -6.49 5.38
C ALA A 193 -7.89 -5.66 6.30
N VAL A 194 -8.90 -5.01 5.72
CA VAL A 194 -9.75 -4.04 6.42
C VAL A 194 -11.16 -4.60 6.53
N LEU A 195 -11.56 -5.02 7.73
CA LEU A 195 -12.92 -5.52 7.97
C LEU A 195 -13.47 -5.04 9.31
N GLU A 196 -14.79 -4.92 9.38
CA GLU A 196 -15.52 -4.61 10.61
C GLU A 196 -15.26 -5.64 11.73
N PRO A 197 -15.47 -5.26 13.00
CA PRO A 197 -15.48 -6.22 14.11
C PRO A 197 -16.44 -7.39 13.87
N GLY A 198 -16.16 -8.57 14.45
CA GLY A 198 -17.02 -9.76 14.31
C GLY A 198 -16.79 -10.60 13.05
N ASN A 199 -15.87 -10.21 12.17
CA ASN A 199 -15.53 -10.95 10.94
C ASN A 199 -14.57 -12.14 11.13
N ARG A 200 -14.45 -12.68 12.36
CA ARG A 200 -13.56 -13.83 12.68
C ARG A 200 -12.09 -13.63 12.26
N LYS A 201 -11.63 -12.37 12.17
CA LYS A 201 -10.26 -11.98 11.78
C LYS A 201 -9.18 -12.69 12.60
N SER A 202 -9.27 -12.60 13.93
CA SER A 202 -8.33 -13.23 14.86
C SER A 202 -8.29 -14.76 14.73
N TYR A 203 -9.41 -15.40 14.38
CA TYR A 203 -9.44 -16.84 14.14
C TYR A 203 -8.63 -17.22 12.90
N ILE A 204 -8.87 -16.55 11.76
CA ILE A 204 -8.12 -16.79 10.52
C ILE A 204 -6.64 -16.49 10.71
N PHE A 205 -6.32 -15.36 11.34
CA PHE A 205 -4.96 -14.98 11.66
C PHE A 205 -4.26 -16.07 12.47
N LYS A 206 -4.85 -16.52 13.59
CA LYS A 206 -4.28 -17.57 14.42
C LYS A 206 -4.07 -18.87 13.65
N THR A 207 -5.06 -19.30 12.86
CA THR A 207 -4.97 -20.55 12.07
C THR A 207 -3.84 -20.48 11.05
N LEU A 208 -3.71 -19.38 10.32
CA LEU A 208 -2.69 -19.23 9.28
C LEU A 208 -1.28 -19.07 9.86
N PHE A 209 -1.12 -18.34 10.96
CA PHE A 209 0.20 -18.09 11.55
C PHE A 209 0.65 -19.13 12.59
N SER A 210 -0.21 -20.09 12.98
CA SER A 210 0.14 -21.16 13.95
C SER A 210 1.46 -21.88 13.61
N PRO A 211 1.71 -22.31 12.35
CA PRO A 211 2.96 -23.01 12.02
C PRO A 211 4.20 -22.15 12.25
N ILE A 212 4.11 -20.83 12.03
CA ILE A 212 5.21 -19.88 12.29
C ILE A 212 5.44 -19.75 13.80
N PHE A 213 4.38 -19.62 14.60
CA PHE A 213 4.48 -19.50 16.06
C PHE A 213 5.00 -20.79 16.71
N GLU A 214 4.57 -21.95 16.22
CA GLU A 214 5.04 -23.26 16.67
C GLU A 214 6.53 -23.44 16.37
N TYR A 215 6.96 -23.07 15.16
CA TYR A 215 8.37 -23.12 14.77
C TYR A 215 9.23 -22.13 15.58
N GLU A 216 8.78 -20.89 15.78
CA GLU A 216 9.46 -19.92 16.65
C GLU A 216 9.60 -20.46 18.07
N SER A 217 8.53 -21.02 18.64
CA SER A 217 8.54 -21.61 19.98
C SER A 217 9.57 -22.74 20.09
N LYS A 218 9.67 -23.61 19.07
CA LYS A 218 10.68 -24.67 19.01
C LYS A 218 12.10 -24.09 19.01
N LEU A 219 12.38 -23.10 18.17
CA LEU A 219 13.70 -22.42 18.13
C LEU A 219 14.06 -21.79 19.48
N GLN A 220 13.10 -21.14 20.12
CA GLN A 220 13.31 -20.50 21.43
C GLN A 220 13.58 -21.54 22.52
N GLN A 221 12.86 -22.66 22.53
CA GLN A 221 13.10 -23.75 23.48
C GLN A 221 14.49 -24.36 23.30
N GLU A 222 14.91 -24.60 22.06
CA GLU A 222 16.24 -25.14 21.72
C GLU A 222 17.37 -24.17 22.07
N ALA A 223 17.18 -22.86 21.85
CA ALA A 223 18.18 -21.83 22.13
C ALA A 223 18.29 -21.45 23.62
N THR A 224 17.22 -21.64 24.41
CA THR A 224 17.15 -21.19 25.82
C THR A 224 18.31 -21.69 26.70
N PRO A 225 18.71 -22.97 26.67
CA PRO A 225 19.84 -23.45 27.47
C PRO A 225 21.15 -22.74 27.15
N GLU A 226 21.45 -22.54 25.86
CA GLU A 226 22.68 -21.87 25.43
C GLU A 226 22.65 -20.39 25.77
N ILE A 227 21.52 -19.70 25.60
CA ILE A 227 21.35 -18.30 26.03
C ILE A 227 21.61 -18.15 27.53
N ARG A 228 21.10 -19.06 28.37
CA ARG A 228 21.35 -19.02 29.82
C ARG A 228 22.83 -19.21 30.15
N LYS A 229 23.50 -20.17 29.51
CA LYS A 229 24.93 -20.46 29.70
C LYS A 229 25.81 -19.29 29.22
N ASN A 230 25.54 -18.78 28.01
CA ASN A 230 26.21 -17.62 27.43
C ASN A 230 26.03 -16.39 28.32
N GLY A 231 24.79 -16.09 28.75
CA GLY A 231 24.49 -14.97 29.63
C GLY A 231 25.15 -15.07 31.02
N ALA A 232 25.24 -16.27 31.60
CA ALA A 232 25.96 -16.48 32.86
C ALA A 232 27.48 -16.25 32.70
N ARG A 233 28.06 -16.70 31.57
CA ARG A 233 29.47 -16.47 31.26
C ARG A 233 29.77 -14.98 31.06
N ILE A 234 28.95 -14.27 30.29
CA ILE A 234 29.08 -12.82 30.08
C ILE A 234 29.02 -12.09 31.43
N LYS A 235 28.00 -12.37 32.27
CA LYS A 235 27.86 -11.75 33.59
C LYS A 235 29.05 -12.03 34.52
N SER A 236 29.61 -13.24 34.48
CA SER A 236 30.80 -13.59 35.27
C SER A 236 32.02 -12.78 34.85
N ILE A 237 32.25 -12.64 33.54
CA ILE A 237 33.35 -11.84 32.99
C ILE A 237 33.15 -10.36 33.32
N GLU A 238 31.94 -9.82 33.16
CA GLU A 238 31.61 -8.43 33.53
C GLU A 238 31.84 -8.15 35.03
N ALA A 239 31.50 -9.10 35.90
CA ALA A 239 31.75 -8.99 37.34
C ALA A 239 33.26 -8.97 37.65
N GLN A 240 34.06 -9.80 36.96
CA GLN A 240 35.52 -9.80 37.10
C GLN A 240 36.13 -8.48 36.61
N ILE A 241 35.70 -7.97 35.45
CA ILE A 241 36.12 -6.67 34.91
C ILE A 241 35.77 -5.55 35.90
N SER A 242 34.55 -5.55 36.45
CA SER A 242 34.11 -4.56 37.44
C SER A 242 34.96 -4.61 38.72
N ALA A 243 35.31 -5.80 39.20
CA ALA A 243 36.17 -5.96 40.36
C ALA A 243 37.60 -5.46 40.11
N LEU A 244 38.17 -5.71 38.93
CA LEU A 244 39.48 -5.19 38.54
C LEU A 244 39.46 -3.67 38.38
N ARG A 245 38.42 -3.10 37.75
CA ARG A 245 38.25 -1.65 37.59
C ARG A 245 38.24 -0.90 38.93
N LYS A 246 37.68 -1.50 39.98
CA LYS A 246 37.68 -0.91 41.35
C LYS A 246 39.06 -0.87 42.01
N ARG A 247 40.03 -1.66 41.53
CA ARG A 247 41.39 -1.73 42.08
C ARG A 247 42.35 -0.73 41.42
N ILE A 248 41.95 -0.16 40.28
CA ILE A 248 42.74 0.84 39.56
C ILE A 248 42.89 2.10 40.43
N GLY A 249 44.10 2.65 40.49
CA GLY A 249 44.42 3.84 41.28
C GLY A 249 44.65 3.57 42.77
N ALA A 250 44.47 2.33 43.25
CA ALA A 250 44.82 1.95 44.62
C ALA A 250 46.34 1.74 44.79
N ASP A 251 47.03 1.31 43.73
CA ASP A 251 48.48 1.14 43.67
C ASP A 251 48.94 1.43 42.23
N PRO A 252 49.36 2.67 41.92
CA PRO A 252 49.69 3.10 40.55
C PRO A 252 50.74 2.23 39.86
N GLY A 253 51.59 1.53 40.62
CA GLY A 253 52.60 0.62 40.06
C GLY A 253 52.02 -0.66 39.44
N LYS A 254 50.74 -0.99 39.71
CA LYS A 254 50.05 -2.19 39.21
C LYS A 254 48.94 -1.89 38.21
N ASP A 255 48.64 -0.62 37.94
CA ASP A 255 47.54 -0.25 37.05
C ASP A 255 47.73 -0.82 35.64
N SER A 256 48.97 -0.83 35.12
CA SER A 256 49.29 -1.43 33.81
C SER A 256 48.89 -2.91 33.71
N ASP A 257 49.16 -3.70 34.75
CA ASP A 257 48.82 -5.13 34.79
C ASP A 257 47.30 -5.34 34.92
N LEU A 258 46.62 -4.46 35.67
CA LEU A 258 45.16 -4.50 35.81
C LEU A 258 44.47 -4.16 34.49
N PHE A 259 44.96 -3.17 33.74
CA PHE A 259 44.46 -2.86 32.39
C PHE A 259 44.65 -4.05 31.43
N ALA A 260 45.84 -4.65 31.41
CA ALA A 260 46.09 -5.83 30.56
C ALA A 260 45.15 -7.01 30.88
N GLN A 261 44.82 -7.23 32.17
CA GLN A 261 43.85 -8.26 32.57
C GLN A 261 42.42 -7.91 32.14
N ILE A 262 42.01 -6.64 32.25
CA ILE A 262 40.70 -6.18 31.79
C ILE A 262 40.57 -6.39 30.28
N ASP A 263 41.58 -6.01 29.51
CA ASP A 263 41.58 -6.16 28.05
C ASP A 263 41.48 -7.63 27.64
N GLN A 264 42.23 -8.52 28.30
CA GLN A 264 42.10 -9.96 28.07
C GLN A 264 40.70 -10.49 28.39
N LEU A 265 40.08 -10.02 29.46
CA LEU A 265 38.73 -10.41 29.83
C LEU A 265 37.69 -9.90 28.83
N GLU A 266 37.79 -8.65 28.37
CA GLU A 266 36.92 -8.08 27.34
C GLU A 266 37.04 -8.86 26.02
N ILE A 267 38.26 -9.22 25.59
CA ILE A 267 38.50 -10.06 24.39
C ILE A 267 37.94 -11.47 24.57
N SER A 268 38.02 -12.03 25.78
CA SER A 268 37.53 -13.39 26.07
C SER A 268 35.99 -13.50 26.19
N LYS A 269 35.30 -12.36 26.21
CA LYS A 269 33.84 -12.29 26.35
C LYS A 269 33.19 -12.90 25.10
N PRO A 270 32.35 -13.94 25.24
CA PRO A 270 31.68 -14.51 24.08
C PRO A 270 30.67 -13.52 23.51
N GLU A 271 30.42 -13.62 22.21
CA GLU A 271 29.31 -12.90 21.58
C GLU A 271 27.98 -13.28 22.24
N LYS A 272 27.10 -12.29 22.39
CA LYS A 272 25.82 -12.48 23.03
C LYS A 272 24.89 -13.25 22.12
N VAL A 273 24.39 -14.39 22.61
CA VAL A 273 23.35 -15.14 21.92
C VAL A 273 21.99 -14.54 22.27
N PHE A 274 21.23 -14.16 21.24
CA PHE A 274 19.89 -13.58 21.39
C PHE A 274 18.80 -14.65 21.26
N LEU A 275 17.62 -14.33 21.77
CA LEU A 275 16.45 -15.18 21.63
C LEU A 275 15.94 -15.09 20.18
N PRO A 276 15.87 -16.21 19.43
CA PRO A 276 15.34 -16.20 18.07
C PRO A 276 13.89 -15.72 18.05
N ARG A 277 13.60 -14.77 17.17
CA ARG A 277 12.26 -14.21 16.96
C ARG A 277 12.01 -14.06 15.47
N ILE A 278 10.85 -14.52 15.05
CA ILE A 278 10.35 -14.37 13.69
C ILE A 278 9.29 -13.26 13.68
N VAL A 279 8.48 -13.18 14.74
CA VAL A 279 7.31 -12.30 14.77
C VAL A 279 7.35 -11.32 15.95
N VAL A 280 6.87 -10.11 15.70
CA VAL A 280 6.47 -9.10 16.69
C VAL A 280 5.06 -8.59 16.36
N SER A 281 4.32 -8.13 17.37
CA SER A 281 2.94 -7.64 17.19
C SER A 281 2.75 -6.20 17.65
N ASP A 282 3.28 -5.85 18.83
CA ASP A 282 3.20 -4.50 19.40
C ASP A 282 4.59 -4.05 19.84
N VAL A 283 5.20 -3.16 19.06
CA VAL A 283 6.59 -2.73 19.27
C VAL A 283 6.76 -1.26 18.87
N THR A 284 7.59 -0.53 19.62
CA THR A 284 7.98 0.83 19.23
C THR A 284 9.06 0.78 18.15
N PRO A 285 9.20 1.80 17.27
CA PRO A 285 10.26 1.84 16.26
C PRO A 285 11.67 1.61 16.85
N GLU A 286 11.92 2.15 18.05
CA GLU A 286 13.17 2.02 18.81
C GLU A 286 13.47 0.55 19.11
N LYS A 287 12.47 -0.16 19.65
CA LYS A 287 12.63 -1.55 20.06
C LYS A 287 12.67 -2.45 18.83
N LEU A 288 11.88 -2.14 17.80
CA LEU A 288 11.87 -2.86 16.53
C LEU A 288 13.27 -2.88 15.92
N ALA A 289 13.96 -1.74 15.85
CA ALA A 289 15.34 -1.67 15.34
C ALA A 289 16.29 -2.62 16.09
N SER A 290 16.23 -2.62 17.43
CA SER A 290 17.05 -3.52 18.23
C SER A 290 16.69 -4.99 18.01
N VAL A 291 15.40 -5.35 17.98
CA VAL A 291 14.98 -6.74 17.75
C VAL A 291 15.40 -7.23 16.37
N MET A 292 15.25 -6.39 15.34
CA MET A 292 15.69 -6.74 13.98
C MET A 292 17.19 -6.97 13.93
N ALA A 293 18.01 -6.09 14.53
CA ALA A 293 19.46 -6.28 14.56
C ALA A 293 19.89 -7.53 15.33
N GLU A 294 19.12 -7.94 16.36
CA GLU A 294 19.32 -9.19 17.09
C GLU A 294 18.91 -10.45 16.29
N ASN A 295 18.19 -10.30 15.17
CA ASN A 295 17.64 -11.38 14.34
C ASN A 295 18.05 -11.22 12.86
N ASP A 296 19.35 -11.00 12.62
CA ASP A 296 19.92 -10.90 11.27
C ASP A 296 19.21 -9.88 10.36
N SER A 297 18.77 -8.77 10.94
CA SER A 297 18.03 -7.69 10.28
C SER A 297 16.68 -8.11 9.68
N THR A 298 16.15 -9.30 9.99
CA THR A 298 14.92 -9.84 9.40
C THR A 298 13.87 -10.10 10.47
N LEU A 299 12.63 -9.64 10.25
CA LEU A 299 11.53 -9.82 11.20
C LEU A 299 10.17 -9.68 10.50
N SER A 300 9.10 -10.16 11.12
CA SER A 300 7.73 -9.88 10.70
C SER A 300 6.96 -9.13 11.77
N LEU A 301 6.26 -8.07 11.37
CA LEU A 301 5.23 -7.42 12.19
C LEU A 301 3.87 -8.00 11.81
N LEU A 302 3.34 -8.89 12.65
CA LEU A 302 2.04 -9.51 12.43
C LEU A 302 1.07 -9.08 13.53
N SER A 303 -0.09 -8.55 13.13
CA SER A 303 -1.11 -8.09 14.08
C SER A 303 -2.51 -8.37 13.56
N ASP A 304 -3.35 -9.00 14.38
CA ASP A 304 -4.78 -9.09 14.10
C ASP A 304 -5.54 -7.80 14.48
N GLU A 305 -4.81 -6.75 14.88
CA GLU A 305 -5.33 -5.42 15.18
C GLU A 305 -4.49 -4.28 14.56
N GLY A 306 -4.95 -3.05 14.76
CA GLY A 306 -4.30 -1.83 14.24
C GLY A 306 -3.39 -1.10 15.21
N GLY A 307 -3.15 -1.63 16.42
CA GLY A 307 -2.44 -0.91 17.49
C GLY A 307 -1.05 -0.41 17.09
N PHE A 308 -0.31 -1.19 16.29
CA PHE A 308 1.04 -0.82 15.87
C PHE A 308 1.08 0.47 15.04
N PHE A 309 0.03 0.78 14.26
CA PHE A 309 -0.02 2.03 13.49
C PHE A 309 -0.06 3.26 14.40
N GLU A 310 -0.66 3.16 15.59
CA GLU A 310 -0.64 4.23 16.57
C GLU A 310 0.77 4.44 17.13
N ASN A 311 1.54 3.38 17.32
CA ASN A 311 2.93 3.44 17.79
C ASN A 311 3.83 4.15 16.78
N ILE A 312 3.72 3.75 15.50
CA ILE A 312 4.45 4.40 14.40
C ILE A 312 4.07 5.87 14.32
N GLY A 313 2.78 6.18 14.51
CA GLY A 313 2.23 7.53 14.56
C GLY A 313 2.61 8.34 15.81
N GLY A 314 3.56 7.87 16.62
CA GLY A 314 4.14 8.64 17.71
C GLY A 314 3.39 8.56 19.05
N ARG A 315 2.47 7.61 19.25
CA ARG A 315 1.74 7.43 20.53
C ARG A 315 2.68 7.37 21.75
N TYR A 316 3.85 6.76 21.59
CA TYR A 316 4.86 6.63 22.63
C TYR A 316 6.06 7.59 22.49
N SER A 317 6.11 8.38 21.41
CA SER A 317 7.22 9.28 21.06
C SER A 317 6.82 10.76 21.14
N LYS A 318 5.94 11.10 22.09
CA LYS A 318 5.39 12.47 22.27
C LYS A 318 4.77 13.06 20.99
N GLY A 319 4.17 12.21 20.15
CA GLY A 319 3.53 12.62 18.91
C GLY A 319 4.48 12.83 17.73
N VAL A 320 5.80 12.55 17.86
CA VAL A 320 6.73 12.57 16.72
C VAL A 320 6.72 11.19 16.06
N PRO A 321 6.20 11.05 14.83
CA PRO A 321 6.21 9.78 14.13
C PRO A 321 7.61 9.45 13.62
N ASN A 322 7.93 8.16 13.54
CA ASN A 322 9.20 7.67 12.97
C ASN A 322 8.92 6.53 11.98
N PHE A 323 9.03 6.85 10.69
CA PHE A 323 8.74 5.94 9.60
C PHE A 323 9.99 5.35 8.94
N ASP A 324 11.16 5.96 9.17
CA ASP A 324 12.37 5.70 8.37
C ASP A 324 12.76 4.23 8.40
N LEU A 325 12.75 3.61 9.58
CA LEU A 325 13.05 2.20 9.73
C LEU A 325 12.13 1.31 8.88
N PHE A 326 10.83 1.61 8.85
CA PHE A 326 9.86 0.82 8.09
C PHE A 326 10.13 0.96 6.58
N LEU A 327 10.31 2.19 6.10
CA LEU A 327 10.57 2.47 4.68
C LEU A 327 11.90 1.88 4.21
N GLN A 328 12.93 1.95 5.05
CA GLN A 328 14.24 1.34 4.80
C GLN A 328 14.13 -0.19 4.79
N SER A 329 13.34 -0.78 5.69
CA SER A 329 13.11 -2.23 5.73
C SER A 329 12.30 -2.75 4.54
N TYR A 330 11.41 -1.93 3.97
CA TYR A 330 10.71 -2.28 2.72
C TYR A 330 11.67 -2.33 1.53
N SER A 331 12.60 -1.37 1.46
CA SER A 331 13.57 -1.26 0.36
C SER A 331 14.86 -2.05 0.60
N ARG A 332 15.02 -2.68 1.77
CA ARG A 332 16.28 -3.27 2.28
C ARG A 332 17.47 -2.31 2.24
N SER A 333 17.20 -1.02 2.47
CA SER A 333 18.24 0.00 2.55
C SER A 333 18.98 -0.07 3.90
N PRO A 334 20.31 0.12 3.94
CA PRO A 334 21.07 0.09 5.18
C PRO A 334 20.54 1.07 6.23
N VAL A 335 20.46 0.60 7.48
CA VAL A 335 20.02 1.37 8.65
C VAL A 335 21.20 1.53 9.60
N ARG A 336 21.42 2.76 10.07
CA ARG A 336 22.36 3.09 11.14
C ARG A 336 21.68 4.02 12.12
N VAL A 337 21.58 3.60 13.38
CA VAL A 337 20.92 4.37 14.43
C VAL A 337 21.90 4.59 15.58
N ASP A 338 22.41 5.82 15.66
CA ASP A 338 23.23 6.32 16.76
C ASP A 338 22.34 6.97 17.82
N ARG A 339 22.46 6.53 19.07
CA ARG A 339 21.71 7.11 20.20
C ARG A 339 22.65 7.45 21.33
N LYS A 340 22.42 8.63 21.94
CA LYS A 340 23.27 9.17 23.03
C LYS A 340 23.56 8.21 24.19
N ASN A 341 22.66 7.25 24.46
CA ASN A 341 22.75 6.34 25.60
C ASN A 341 23.05 4.89 25.20
N THR A 342 23.50 4.63 23.97
CA THR A 342 23.84 3.30 23.50
C THR A 342 25.32 3.25 23.16
N LEU A 343 26.05 2.31 23.78
CA LEU A 343 27.49 2.14 23.57
C LEU A 343 27.83 1.68 22.15
N GLU A 344 26.95 0.88 21.55
CA GLU A 344 27.08 0.37 20.19
C GLU A 344 25.88 0.80 19.35
N PRO A 345 26.09 1.37 18.15
CA PRO A 345 24.99 1.76 17.28
C PRO A 345 24.27 0.53 16.73
N VAL A 346 22.97 0.66 16.49
CA VAL A 346 22.22 -0.37 15.76
C VAL A 346 22.55 -0.22 14.28
N GLN A 347 23.20 -1.24 13.71
CA GLN A 347 23.54 -1.29 12.29
C GLN A 347 22.92 -2.51 11.63
N MET A 348 22.22 -2.29 10.53
CA MET A 348 21.63 -3.33 9.68
C MET A 348 21.96 -3.02 8.24
N ASN A 349 22.60 -3.95 7.52
CA ASN A 349 22.97 -3.72 6.13
C ASN A 349 21.78 -3.95 5.18
N GLU A 350 20.96 -4.96 5.48
CA GLU A 350 19.82 -5.35 4.65
C GLU A 350 18.58 -5.63 5.53
N PRO A 351 17.97 -4.60 6.14
CA PRO A 351 16.78 -4.79 6.95
C PRO A 351 15.61 -5.30 6.11
N CYS A 352 14.91 -6.33 6.57
CA CYS A 352 13.79 -6.93 5.86
C CYS A 352 12.61 -7.11 6.83
N LEU A 353 11.50 -6.42 6.56
CA LEU A 353 10.32 -6.42 7.44
C LEU A 353 9.05 -6.75 6.66
N THR A 354 8.51 -7.95 6.85
CA THR A 354 7.14 -8.28 6.39
C THR A 354 6.13 -7.66 7.35
N ILE A 355 5.02 -7.12 6.83
CA ILE A 355 3.91 -6.63 7.65
C ILE A 355 2.62 -7.34 7.23
N GLY A 356 1.98 -8.02 8.16
CA GLY A 356 0.69 -8.67 7.92
C GLY A 356 -0.31 -8.22 8.98
N ALA A 357 -1.27 -7.39 8.60
CA ALA A 357 -2.20 -6.83 9.57
C ALA A 357 -3.67 -6.90 9.15
N THR A 358 -4.55 -7.09 10.14
CA THR A 358 -5.98 -6.86 9.96
C THR A 358 -6.43 -5.68 10.80
N VAL A 359 -7.14 -4.72 10.20
CA VAL A 359 -7.60 -3.52 10.88
C VAL A 359 -9.08 -3.28 10.70
N GLN A 360 -9.63 -2.39 11.52
CA GLN A 360 -10.99 -1.88 11.36
C GLN A 360 -10.97 -0.68 10.40
N PRO A 361 -12.07 -0.40 9.66
CA PRO A 361 -12.14 0.75 8.76
C PRO A 361 -11.78 2.08 9.44
N ALA A 362 -12.20 2.27 10.69
CA ALA A 362 -11.88 3.47 11.48
C ALA A 362 -10.37 3.70 11.68
N VAL A 363 -9.57 2.63 11.77
CA VAL A 363 -8.10 2.75 11.87
C VAL A 363 -7.53 3.26 10.55
N LEU A 364 -7.99 2.70 9.42
CA LEU A 364 -7.55 3.15 8.10
C LEU A 364 -7.94 4.62 7.84
N SER A 365 -9.16 5.03 8.17
CA SER A 365 -9.59 6.43 8.03
C SER A 365 -8.70 7.37 8.83
N LYS A 366 -8.43 7.05 10.11
CA LYS A 366 -7.51 7.83 10.96
C LYS A 366 -6.10 7.94 10.39
N LEU A 367 -5.61 6.90 9.70
CA LEU A 367 -4.30 6.92 9.05
C LEU A 367 -4.30 7.77 7.78
N SER A 368 -5.39 7.71 7.00
CA SER A 368 -5.57 8.53 5.80
C SER A 368 -5.69 10.02 6.13
N ASP A 369 -6.27 10.37 7.27
CA ASP A 369 -6.45 11.77 7.70
C ASP A 369 -5.15 12.44 8.16
N ARG A 370 -4.08 11.66 8.40
CA ARG A 370 -2.77 12.19 8.80
C ARG A 370 -1.91 12.48 7.55
N PRO A 371 -1.61 13.76 7.25
CA PRO A 371 -0.85 14.12 6.06
C PRO A 371 0.51 13.41 5.97
N GLU A 372 1.18 13.20 7.10
CA GLU A 372 2.52 12.60 7.17
C GLU A 372 2.56 11.18 6.58
N PHE A 373 1.50 10.38 6.81
CA PHE A 373 1.40 9.01 6.30
C PHE A 373 1.21 8.96 4.77
N LYS A 374 0.53 9.98 4.21
CA LYS A 374 0.34 10.15 2.76
C LYS A 374 1.59 10.68 2.08
N THR A 375 2.22 11.71 2.65
CA THR A 375 3.35 12.41 2.03
C THR A 375 4.63 11.59 2.00
N ILE A 376 4.81 10.68 2.98
CA ILE A 376 6.04 9.88 3.14
C ILE A 376 5.95 8.54 2.37
N GLY A 377 4.78 8.20 1.82
CA GLY A 377 4.56 7.00 1.01
C GLY A 377 4.53 5.69 1.81
N LEU A 378 4.29 5.75 3.13
CA LEU A 378 4.14 4.53 3.93
C LEU A 378 2.92 3.72 3.45
N LEU A 379 1.78 4.39 3.30
CA LEU A 379 0.53 3.77 2.88
C LEU A 379 0.61 3.18 1.47
N SER A 380 1.35 3.79 0.55
CA SER A 380 1.48 3.29 -0.83
C SER A 380 2.25 1.97 -0.95
N ARG A 381 2.90 1.49 0.12
CA ARG A 381 3.63 0.21 0.15
C ARG A 381 2.75 -0.98 0.55
N PHE A 382 1.57 -0.72 1.12
CA PHE A 382 0.65 -1.76 1.52
C PHE A 382 -0.19 -2.24 0.34
N ILE A 383 -0.40 -3.55 0.28
CA ILE A 383 -1.43 -4.20 -0.53
C ILE A 383 -2.69 -4.25 0.33
N TYR A 384 -3.77 -3.64 -0.16
CA TYR A 384 -5.02 -3.51 0.58
C TYR A 384 -6.07 -4.51 0.10
N THR A 385 -6.86 -5.02 1.03
CA THR A 385 -8.19 -5.57 0.72
C THR A 385 -9.24 -4.97 1.65
N ILE A 386 -10.41 -4.65 1.09
CA ILE A 386 -11.59 -4.18 1.82
C ILE A 386 -12.76 -5.08 1.43
N PRO A 387 -12.80 -6.33 1.92
CA PRO A 387 -13.80 -7.28 1.47
C PRO A 387 -15.16 -6.98 2.09
N ARG A 388 -16.22 -7.41 1.40
CA ARG A 388 -17.59 -7.33 1.92
C ARG A 388 -17.75 -8.24 3.13
N SER A 389 -18.27 -7.69 4.22
CA SER A 389 -18.49 -8.47 5.44
C SER A 389 -19.65 -9.47 5.24
N PRO A 390 -19.48 -10.78 5.53
CA PRO A 390 -20.57 -11.75 5.53
C PRO A 390 -21.44 -11.67 6.80
N LEU A 391 -21.21 -10.71 7.70
CA LEU A 391 -22.03 -10.52 8.88
C LEU A 391 -23.49 -10.26 8.48
N GLY A 392 -24.41 -11.04 9.08
CA GLY A 392 -25.83 -11.03 8.72
C GLY A 392 -26.20 -11.96 7.55
N PHE A 393 -25.22 -12.47 6.80
CA PHE A 393 -25.40 -13.36 5.65
C PHE A 393 -24.74 -14.74 5.83
N ARG A 394 -24.23 -15.05 7.03
CA ARG A 394 -23.66 -16.35 7.36
C ARG A 394 -24.74 -17.43 7.35
N THR A 395 -24.41 -18.56 6.75
CA THR A 395 -25.31 -19.71 6.61
C THR A 395 -25.40 -20.53 7.89
N GLY A 396 -24.35 -20.52 8.72
CA GLY A 396 -24.23 -21.37 9.90
C GLY A 396 -24.05 -22.85 9.57
N VAL A 397 -23.82 -23.19 8.30
CA VAL A 397 -23.57 -24.56 7.86
C VAL A 397 -22.16 -24.96 8.27
N GLU A 398 -22.05 -26.09 8.97
CA GLU A 398 -20.75 -26.65 9.32
C GLU A 398 -20.03 -27.11 8.05
N TYR A 399 -18.79 -26.69 7.91
CA TYR A 399 -17.92 -27.06 6.81
C TYR A 399 -16.59 -27.53 7.39
N GLU A 400 -16.24 -28.78 7.11
CA GLU A 400 -15.00 -29.38 7.58
C GLU A 400 -13.84 -29.06 6.63
N ILE A 401 -12.69 -28.75 7.22
CA ILE A 401 -11.44 -28.63 6.48
C ILE A 401 -10.79 -30.01 6.45
N GLU A 402 -10.40 -30.47 5.27
CA GLU A 402 -9.66 -31.72 5.12
C GLU A 402 -8.35 -31.67 5.94
N PRO A 403 -8.14 -32.60 6.90
CA PRO A 403 -6.96 -32.55 7.76
C PRO A 403 -5.64 -32.60 6.99
N LYS A 404 -5.64 -33.24 5.81
CA LYS A 404 -4.47 -33.31 4.93
C LYS A 404 -4.07 -31.92 4.42
N LEU A 405 -5.02 -31.07 4.06
CA LEU A 405 -4.74 -29.74 3.50
C LEU A 405 -4.10 -28.81 4.54
N LEU A 406 -4.62 -28.82 5.77
CA LEU A 406 -4.00 -28.10 6.88
C LEU A 406 -2.56 -28.60 7.14
N SER A 407 -2.37 -29.92 7.12
CA SER A 407 -1.04 -30.53 7.30
C SER A 407 -0.08 -30.15 6.16
N SER A 408 -0.54 -30.17 4.90
CA SER A 408 0.23 -29.73 3.74
C SER A 408 0.64 -28.26 3.85
N TYR A 409 -0.29 -27.38 4.26
CA TYR A 409 0.01 -25.97 4.48
C TYR A 409 1.07 -25.76 5.57
N SER A 410 0.90 -26.39 6.73
CA SER A 410 1.87 -26.29 7.83
C SER A 410 3.25 -26.79 7.40
N ALA A 411 3.31 -27.94 6.72
CA ALA A 411 4.54 -28.50 6.19
C ALA A 411 5.20 -27.58 5.13
N MET A 412 4.42 -26.95 4.26
CA MET A 412 4.94 -25.97 3.30
C MET A 412 5.62 -24.80 4.03
N ILE A 413 4.96 -24.20 5.03
CA ILE A 413 5.51 -23.08 5.78
C ILE A 413 6.78 -23.49 6.54
N GLU A 414 6.77 -24.63 7.23
CA GLU A 414 7.95 -25.14 7.93
C GLU A 414 9.11 -25.45 6.97
N ASN A 415 8.82 -26.03 5.80
CA ASN A 415 9.83 -26.28 4.76
C ASN A 415 10.45 -24.98 4.25
N ILE A 416 9.66 -23.92 4.04
CA ILE A 416 10.20 -22.61 3.65
C ILE A 416 11.05 -22.03 4.79
N LEU A 417 10.58 -22.11 6.05
CA LEU A 417 11.30 -21.61 7.23
C LEU A 417 12.62 -22.34 7.50
N THR A 418 12.70 -23.64 7.20
CA THR A 418 13.91 -24.45 7.39
C THR A 418 14.80 -24.49 6.15
N SER A 419 14.28 -24.14 4.98
CA SER A 419 15.07 -24.09 3.75
C SER A 419 16.25 -23.14 3.91
N SER A 420 17.44 -23.62 3.51
CA SER A 420 18.57 -22.74 3.21
C SER A 420 18.36 -22.15 1.82
N PRO A 421 18.73 -20.89 1.57
CA PRO A 421 18.64 -20.32 0.23
C PRO A 421 19.42 -21.20 -0.73
N ILE A 422 18.69 -21.86 -1.64
CA ILE A 422 19.30 -22.51 -2.78
C ILE A 422 19.83 -21.37 -3.65
N ASN A 423 21.10 -21.40 -4.05
CA ASN A 423 21.69 -20.45 -5.02
C ASN A 423 21.08 -20.60 -6.44
N GLU A 424 19.82 -21.03 -6.55
CA GLU A 424 19.09 -21.19 -7.80
C GLU A 424 18.15 -20.00 -7.99
N VAL A 425 18.47 -19.24 -9.04
CA VAL A 425 17.69 -18.12 -9.51
C VAL A 425 16.42 -18.66 -10.17
N TRP A 426 15.26 -18.40 -9.59
CA TRP A 426 13.98 -18.72 -10.21
C TRP A 426 13.72 -17.75 -11.36
N THR A 427 13.85 -18.22 -12.60
CA THR A 427 13.43 -17.50 -13.81
C THR A 427 11.97 -17.83 -14.10
N LYS A 428 11.16 -16.79 -14.37
CA LYS A 428 9.77 -16.91 -14.84
C LYS A 428 9.64 -17.77 -16.08
#